data_AF-A0A3A2Z0U7-F1
#
_entry.id   AF-A0A3A2Z0U7-F1
#
_cell.length_a   1.000
_cell.length_b   1.000
_cell.length_c   1.000
_cell.angle_alpha   90.00
_cell.angle_beta   90.00
_cell.angle_gamma   90.00
#
_symmetry.space_group_name_H-M   'P 1'
#
loop_
_entity.id
_entity.type
_entity.pdbx_description
1 polymer ?
#
loop_
_entity_poly.entity_id
_entity_poly.type
_entity_poly.pdbx_seq_one_letter_code
_entity_poly.pdbx_strand_id
1 'polypeptide(L)' 'MKGVLKEIEESKDMIILFVDEFHLLMGAGSSGEGGMDAANLLKPMLARGQLHCIGATTLNEYRKYIEKDQAFERR' A
#
# COMPACT_ATOMS: atom_id res chain seq x y z
N MET A 1 -7.35 2.34 8.33
CA MET A 1 -6.14 1.59 7.93
C MET A 1 -5.16 1.33 9.07
N LYS A 2 -4.74 2.34 9.85
CA LYS A 2 -3.69 2.19 10.88
C LYS A 2 -3.92 1.08 11.93
N GLY A 3 -5.17 0.86 12.36
CA GLY A 3 -5.51 -0.22 13.30
C GLY A 3 -5.25 -1.61 12.74
N VAL A 4 -5.72 -1.87 11.51
CA VAL A 4 -5.50 -3.15 10.80
C VAL A 4 -4.00 -3.42 10.59
N LEU A 5 -3.22 -2.40 10.24
CA LEU A 5 -1.77 -2.56 10.09
C LEU A 5 -1.09 -2.94 11.40
N LYS A 6 -1.56 -2.39 12.53
CA LYS A 6 -1.06 -2.75 13.85
C LYS A 6 -1.42 -4.19 14.21
N GLU A 7 -2.64 -4.65 13.91
CA GLU A 7 -3.05 -6.05 14.11
C GLU A 7 -2.21 -7.02 13.28
N ILE A 8 -1.85 -6.64 12.04
CA ILE A 8 -0.93 -7.42 11.20
C ILE A 8 0.46 -7.47 11.82
N GLU A 9 0.98 -6.35 12.33
CA GLU A 9 2.30 -6.28 12.95
C GLU A 9 2.39 -7.04 14.29
N GLU A 10 1.31 -7.06 15.07
CA GLU A 10 1.21 -7.77 16.36
C GLU A 10 0.86 -9.27 16.20
N SER A 11 0.43 -9.68 15.01
CA SER A 11 0.11 -11.08 14.70
C SER A 11 1.34 -11.97 14.80
N LYS A 12 1.19 -13.13 15.44
CA LYS A 12 2.20 -14.20 15.44
C LYS A 12 2.16 -15.03 14.16
N ASP A 13 1.04 -15.01 13.47
CA ASP A 13 0.83 -15.71 12.21
C ASP A 13 1.14 -14.78 11.04
N MET A 14 1.61 -15.36 9.93
CA MET A 14 1.81 -14.62 8.68
C MET A 14 0.46 -14.26 8.07
N ILE A 15 0.18 -12.96 7.94
CA ILE A 15 -1.02 -12.44 7.27
C ILE A 15 -0.62 -11.88 5.90
N ILE A 16 -1.35 -12.28 4.86
CA ILE A 16 -1.24 -11.70 3.51
C ILE A 16 -2.43 -10.77 3.29
N LEU A 17 -2.15 -9.48 3.13
CA LEU A 17 -3.17 -8.47 2.83
C LEU A 17 -3.45 -8.45 1.32
N PHE A 18 -4.67 -8.78 0.92
CA PHE A 18 -5.12 -8.56 -0.45
C PHE A 18 -5.83 -7.21 -0.59
N VAL A 19 -5.51 -6.46 -1.65
CA VAL A 19 -6.13 -5.18 -1.96
C VAL A 19 -6.49 -5.15 -3.45
N ASP A 20 -7.78 -5.08 -3.73
CA ASP A 20 -8.26 -4.73 -5.07
C ASP A 20 -8.15 -3.22 -5.30
N GLU A 21 -7.94 -2.82 -6.54
CA GLU A 21 -7.68 -1.42 -6.93
C GLU A 21 -6.55 -0.76 -6.10
N PHE A 22 -5.41 -1.45 -5.97
CA PHE A 22 -4.28 -1.03 -5.12
C PHE A 22 -3.80 0.41 -5.38
N HIS A 23 -3.90 0.89 -6.61
CA HIS A 23 -3.56 2.26 -6.97
C HIS A 23 -4.35 3.33 -6.19
N LEU A 24 -5.52 3.00 -5.63
CA LEU A 24 -6.28 3.92 -4.78
C LEU A 24 -5.51 4.27 -3.49
N LEU A 25 -4.72 3.34 -2.96
CA LEU A 25 -3.85 3.59 -1.80
C LEU A 25 -2.71 4.56 -2.13
N MET A 26 -2.35 4.68 -3.40
CA MET A 26 -1.34 5.59 -3.94
C MET A 26 -1.94 6.93 -4.38
N GLY A 27 -3.18 6.91 -4.89
CA GLY A 27 -3.86 8.02 -5.53
C GLY A 27 -4.71 8.88 -4.59
N ALA A 28 -5.07 8.39 -3.40
CA ALA A 28 -5.92 9.08 -2.42
C ALA A 28 -5.39 10.46 -1.95
N GLY A 29 -4.12 10.80 -2.22
CA GLY A 29 -3.56 12.14 -1.99
C GLY A 29 -3.82 13.16 -3.11
N SER A 30 -4.38 12.76 -4.25
CA SER A 30 -4.53 13.61 -5.44
C SER A 30 -5.85 14.38 -5.50
N SER A 31 -6.83 14.02 -4.66
CA SER A 31 -8.20 14.53 -4.74
C SER A 31 -8.73 14.92 -3.37
N GLY A 32 -8.28 16.08 -2.87
CA GLY A 32 -8.94 16.81 -1.78
C GLY A 32 -8.56 16.36 -0.36
N GLU A 33 -8.12 17.35 0.41
CA GLU A 33 -8.17 17.47 1.87
C GLU A 33 -8.43 16.19 2.68
N GLY A 34 -7.36 15.55 3.17
CA GLY A 34 -7.44 14.71 4.37
C GLY A 34 -7.39 13.19 4.16
N GLY A 35 -7.29 12.70 2.92
CA GLY A 35 -6.97 11.30 2.65
C GLY A 35 -5.56 10.95 3.13
N MET A 36 -5.45 10.28 4.28
CA MET A 36 -4.18 9.75 4.80
C MET A 36 -3.47 8.98 3.69
N ASP A 37 -2.28 9.44 3.29
CA ASP A 37 -1.44 8.79 2.28
C ASP A 37 -1.01 7.42 2.81
N ALA A 38 -1.87 6.42 2.57
CA ALA A 38 -1.68 5.05 3.01
C ALA A 38 -0.36 4.50 2.49
N ALA A 39 0.05 4.95 1.30
CA ALA A 39 1.33 4.62 0.69
C ALA A 39 2.51 4.87 1.65
N ASN A 40 2.55 6.03 2.33
CA ASN A 40 3.64 6.36 3.25
C ASN A 40 3.67 5.50 4.51
N LEU A 41 2.54 4.92 4.91
CA LEU A 41 2.47 3.99 6.04
C LEU A 41 2.90 2.58 5.63
N LEU A 42 2.56 2.17 4.41
CA LEU A 42 2.85 0.85 3.88
C LEU A 42 4.32 0.70 3.49
N LYS A 43 4.93 1.74 2.88
CA LYS A 43 6.34 1.78 2.48
C LYS A 43 7.31 1.20 3.53
N PRO A 44 7.34 1.68 4.79
CA PRO A 44 8.26 1.18 5.81
C PRO A 44 7.98 -0.27 6.22
N MET A 45 6.71 -0.70 6.26
CA MET A 45 6.35 -2.07 6.66
C MET A 45 6.72 -3.08 5.57
N LEU A 46 6.47 -2.74 4.30
CA LEU A 46 6.88 -3.52 3.14
C LEU A 46 8.42 -3.63 3.08
N ALA A 47 9.13 -2.53 3.30
CA ALA A 47 10.60 -2.52 3.29
C ALA A 47 11.23 -3.40 4.39
N ARG A 48 10.55 -3.54 5.54
CA ARG A 48 11.01 -4.39 6.64
C ARG A 48 10.50 -5.83 6.56
N GLY A 49 9.69 -6.18 5.55
CA GLY A 49 9.06 -7.49 5.43
C GLY A 49 8.02 -7.78 6.52
N GLN A 50 7.55 -6.76 7.25
CA GLN A 50 6.52 -6.89 8.28
C GLN A 50 5.11 -6.98 7.69
N LEU A 51 4.94 -6.52 6.46
CA LEU A 51 3.69 -6.61 5.71
C LEU A 51 3.93 -7.40 4.43
N HIS A 52 3.10 -8.41 4.21
CA HIS A 52 3.01 -9.10 2.93
C HIS A 52 1.68 -8.69 2.30
N CYS A 53 1.71 -8.17 1.07
CA CYS A 53 0.48 -7.78 0.39
C CYS A 53 0.46 -8.20 -1.08
N ILE A 54 -0.74 -8.44 -1.58
CA ILE A 54 -1.01 -8.67 -2.99
C ILE A 54 -1.96 -7.56 -3.44
N GLY A 55 -1.52 -6.76 -4.41
CA GLY A 55 -2.33 -5.71 -5.02
C GLY A 55 -2.82 -6.09 -6.41
N ALA A 56 -4.07 -5.78 -6.72
CA ALA A 56 -4.63 -5.85 -8.07
C ALA A 56 -4.94 -4.44 -8.60
N THR A 57 -4.64 -4.18 -9.87
CA THR A 57 -4.91 -2.90 -10.54
C THR A 57 -4.83 -3.08 -12.06
N THR A 58 -5.38 -2.16 -12.83
CA THR A 58 -5.15 -2.13 -14.28
C THR A 58 -3.75 -1.63 -14.62
N LEU A 59 -3.24 -2.04 -15.80
CA LEU A 59 -1.92 -1.60 -16.28
C LEU A 59 -1.81 -0.07 -16.41
N ASN A 60 -2.90 0.60 -16.79
CA ASN A 60 -2.90 2.06 -16.95
C ASN A 60 -2.75 2.78 -15.61
N GLU A 61 -3.39 2.28 -14.55
CA GLU A 61 -3.27 2.83 -13.20
C GLU A 61 -1.89 2.55 -12.61
N TYR A 62 -1.34 1.35 -12.82
CA TYR A 62 0.02 1.03 -12.42
C TYR A 62 1.02 2.06 -12.97
N ARG A 63 0.99 2.32 -14.28
CA ARG A 63 1.86 3.30 -14.93
C ARG A 63 1.65 4.73 -14.41
N LYS A 64 0.41 5.07 -14.06
CA LYS A 64 0.04 6.41 -13.61
C LYS A 64 0.44 6.68 -12.16
N TYR A 65 0.26 5.70 -11.27
CA TYR A 65 0.32 5.89 -9.81
C TYR A 65 1.43 5.10 -9.11
N ILE A 66 1.91 4.00 -9.68
CA ILE A 66 2.88 3.08 -9.02
C ILE A 66 4.25 3.17 -9.69
N GLU A 67 4.33 3.05 -11.02
CA GLU A 67 5.59 3.06 -11.79
C GLU A 67 6.39 4.37 -11.59
N LYS A 68 5.69 5.48 -11.35
CA LYS A 68 6.35 6.78 -11.08
C LYS A 68 6.96 6.87 -9.69
N ASP A 69 6.55 6.03 -8.73
CA ASP A 69 7.10 5.98 -7.38
C ASP A 69 8.13 4.85 -7.28
N GLN A 70 9.40 5.20 -7.49
CA GLN A 70 10.54 4.26 -7.44
C GLN A 70 10.61 3.46 -6.13
N ALA A 71 10.03 3.95 -5.03
CA ALA A 71 10.05 3.24 -3.76
C ALA A 71 9.01 2.12 -3.70
N PHE A 72 7.92 2.23 -4.45
CA PHE A 72 6.93 1.17 -4.60
C PHE A 72 7.26 0.22 -5.74
N GLU A 73 7.78 0.71 -6.87
CA GLU A 73 8.15 -0.14 -8.00
C GLU A 73 9.12 -1.28 -7.61
N ARG A 74 9.98 -1.04 -6.61
CA ARG A 74 11.01 -1.98 -6.16
C ARG A 74 10.55 -2.97 -5.07
N ARG A 75 9.32 -2.88 -4.58
CA ARG A 75 8.82 -3.61 -3.40
C ARG A 75 7.55 -4.36 -3.75
#